data_AF-A0A2E9URZ7-F1
#
_entry.id   AF-A0A2E9URZ7-F1
#
_cell.length_a   1.000
_cell.length_b   1.000
_cell.length_c   1.000
_cell.angle_alpha   90.00
_cell.angle_beta   90.00
_cell.angle_gamma   90.00
#
_symmetry.space_group_name_H-M   'P 1'
#
loop_
_entity.id
_entity.type
_entity.pdbx_description
1 polymer ?
#
loop_
_entity_poly.entity_id
_entity_poly.type
_entity_poly.pdbx_seq_one_letter_code
_entity_poly.pdbx_strand_id
1 'polypeptide(L)' 'MRGKDFATIVDKMIAYESGDMDEGQVIDFFQELLDRRLINSLQGSYQRIATILLDKGYIELRGNQ' A
#
# COMPACT_ATOMS: atom_id res chain seq x y z
N MET A 1 -13.09 -21.50 -10.48
CA MET A 1 -12.44 -20.21 -10.17
C MET A 1 -12.79 -19.87 -8.74
N ARG A 2 -11.85 -20.02 -7.81
CA ARG A 2 -12.06 -19.65 -6.40
C ARG A 2 -11.84 -18.14 -6.32
N GLY A 3 -12.82 -17.44 -5.76
CA GLY A 3 -12.89 -15.98 -5.76
C GLY A 3 -11.60 -15.36 -5.26
N LYS A 4 -11.19 -14.24 -5.87
CA LYS A 4 -10.17 -13.36 -5.30
C LYS A 4 -10.64 -13.02 -3.88
N ASP A 5 -9.97 -13.60 -2.89
CA ASP A 5 -10.27 -13.32 -1.49
C ASP A 5 -10.20 -11.80 -1.30
N PHE A 6 -11.30 -11.20 -0.83
CA PHE A 6 -11.35 -9.79 -0.49
C PHE A 6 -10.55 -9.58 0.80
N ALA A 7 -9.22 -9.64 0.70
CA ALA A 7 -8.34 -9.30 1.80
C ALA A 7 -8.60 -7.86 2.21
N THR A 8 -8.88 -7.64 3.50
CA THR A 8 -9.11 -6.30 4.03
C THR A 8 -7.79 -5.52 4.09
N ILE A 9 -7.87 -4.20 4.29
CA ILE A 9 -6.67 -3.38 4.54
C ILE A 9 -5.91 -3.89 5.77
N VAL A 10 -6.64 -4.33 6.80
CA VAL A 10 -6.04 -4.85 8.03
C VAL A 10 -5.24 -6.13 7.74
N ASP A 11 -5.77 -7.03 6.92
CA ASP A 11 -5.06 -8.26 6.54
C ASP A 11 -3.77 -7.94 5.76
N LYS A 12 -3.84 -6.95 4.86
CA LYS A 12 -2.67 -6.47 4.11
C LYS A 12 -1.64 -5.79 5.00
N MET A 13 -2.07 -5.03 6.01
CA MET A 13 -1.16 -4.47 7.01
C MET A 13 -0.45 -5.57 7.79
N ILE A 14 -1.17 -6.60 8.23
CA ILE A 14 -0.56 -7.74 8.95
C ILE A 14 0.50 -8.41 8.07
N ALA A 15 0.18 -8.71 6.81
CA ALA A 15 1.13 -9.34 5.88
C ALA A 15 2.35 -8.45 5.55
N TYR A 16 2.17 -7.13 5.49
CA TYR A 16 3.28 -6.19 5.33
C TYR A 16 4.22 -6.20 6.56
N GLU A 17 3.66 -6.10 7.76
CA GLU A 17 4.42 -6.06 9.02
C GLU A 17 5.10 -7.40 9.35
N SER A 18 4.51 -8.52 8.92
CA SER A 18 5.12 -9.85 9.07
C SER A 18 6.23 -10.13 8.07
N GLY A 19 6.35 -9.34 7.00
CA GLY A 19 7.28 -9.59 5.91
C GLY A 19 6.80 -10.67 4.93
N ASP A 20 5.51 -11.00 4.93
CA ASP A 20 4.90 -11.99 4.03
C ASP A 20 4.57 -11.43 2.63
N MET A 21 4.91 -10.17 2.37
CA MET A 21 4.76 -9.54 1.06
C MET A 21 6.07 -9.51 0.27
N ASP A 22 6.01 -9.87 -1.01
CA ASP A 22 7.06 -9.55 -1.96
C ASP A 22 7.05 -8.05 -2.36
N GLU A 23 8.10 -7.60 -3.06
CA GLU A 23 8.24 -6.20 -3.45
C GLU A 23 7.05 -5.67 -4.27
N GLY A 24 6.50 -6.49 -5.19
CA GLY A 24 5.36 -6.09 -6.00
C GLY A 24 4.10 -5.93 -5.15
N GLN A 25 3.87 -6.85 -4.22
CA GLN A 25 2.75 -6.78 -3.27
C GLN A 25 2.85 -5.57 -2.35
N VAL A 26 4.07 -5.20 -1.92
CA VAL A 26 4.31 -3.96 -1.17
C VAL A 26 3.94 -2.75 -2.03
N ILE A 27 4.42 -2.66 -3.27
CA ILE A 27 4.11 -1.53 -4.16
C ILE A 27 2.60 -1.39 -4.36
N ASP A 28 1.91 -2.48 -4.70
CA ASP A 28 0.46 -2.51 -4.91
C ASP A 28 -0.31 -2.08 -3.65
N PHE A 29 0.12 -2.57 -2.49
CA PHE A 29 -0.48 -2.20 -1.21
C PHE A 29 -0.31 -0.71 -0.91
N PHE A 30 0.89 -0.16 -1.10
CA PHE A 30 1.14 1.27 -0.87
C PHE A 30 0.42 2.17 -1.88
N GLN A 31 0.26 1.73 -3.15
CA GLN A 31 -0.59 2.44 -4.11
C GLN A 31 -2.06 2.45 -3.64
N GLU A 32 -2.58 1.33 -3.13
CA GLU A 32 -3.95 1.29 -2.59
C GLU A 32 -4.12 2.22 -1.39
N LEU A 33 -3.16 2.24 -0.46
CA LEU A 33 -3.19 3.16 0.69
C LEU A 33 -3.21 4.63 0.25
N LEU A 34 -2.48 4.96 -0.81
CA LEU A 34 -2.42 6.30 -1.39
C LEU A 34 -3.74 6.67 -2.09
N ASP A 35 -4.24 5.78 -2.96
CA ASP A 35 -5.49 5.98 -3.71
C ASP A 35 -6.68 6.20 -2.77
N ARG A 36 -6.72 5.47 -1.64
CA ARG A 36 -7.76 5.58 -0.61
C ARG A 36 -7.51 6.71 0.39
N ARG A 37 -6.42 7.45 0.25
CA ARG A 37 -5.95 8.50 1.19
C ARG A 37 -5.75 8.01 2.62
N LEU A 38 -5.64 6.69 2.82
CA LEU A 38 -5.39 6.08 4.13
C LEU A 38 -3.99 6.41 4.63
N ILE A 39 -3.04 6.62 3.72
CA ILE A 39 -1.67 7.01 4.07
C ILE A 39 -1.59 8.27 4.94
N ASN A 40 -2.57 9.18 4.82
CA ASN A 40 -2.64 10.40 5.62
C ASN A 40 -3.04 10.13 7.08
N SER A 41 -3.70 9.01 7.33
CA SER A 41 -4.12 8.57 8.67
C SER A 41 -3.10 7.61 9.32
N LEU A 42 -2.11 7.14 8.56
CA LEU A 42 -1.04 6.28 9.04
C LEU A 42 0.22 7.12 9.30
N GLN A 43 1.02 6.74 10.30
CA GLN A 43 2.23 7.44 10.69
C GLN A 43 3.43 6.50 10.72
N GLY A 44 4.64 7.05 10.79
CA GLY A 44 5.85 6.26 10.98
C GLY A 44 6.36 5.61 9.69
N SER A 45 6.56 4.29 9.69
CA SER A 45 7.13 3.54 8.55
C SER A 45 6.32 3.76 7.28
N TYR A 46 5.00 3.67 7.35
CA TYR A 46 4.12 3.81 6.20
C TYR A 46 4.35 5.10 5.42
N GLN A 47 4.38 6.26 6.08
CA GLN A 47 4.61 7.53 5.39
C GLN A 47 6.00 7.60 4.75
N ARG A 48 7.04 7.16 5.47
CA ARG A 48 8.42 7.16 4.93
C ARG A 48 8.55 6.25 3.71
N ILE A 49 7.94 5.07 3.76
CA ILE A 49 7.96 4.12 2.64
C ILE A 49 7.16 4.66 1.46
N ALA A 50 5.96 5.21 1.69
CA ALA A 50 5.18 5.84 0.63
C ALA A 50 5.96 6.99 -0.04
N THR A 51 6.66 7.84 0.72
CA THR A 51 7.53 8.89 0.17
C THR A 51 8.64 8.28 -0.70
N ILE A 52 9.35 7.26 -0.21
CA ILE A 52 10.41 6.60 -0.98
C ILE A 52 9.87 6.00 -2.29
N LEU A 53 8.69 5.38 -2.25
CA LEU A 53 8.07 4.78 -3.43
C LEU A 53 7.59 5.84 -4.43
N LEU A 54 7.05 6.97 -3.96
CA LEU A 54 6.70 8.12 -4.79
C LEU A 54 7.94 8.72 -5.46
N ASP A 55 9.01 8.96 -4.69
CA ASP A 55 10.27 9.54 -5.19
C ASP A 55 10.92 8.65 -6.26
N LYS A 56 10.77 7.33 -6.13
CA LYS A 56 11.24 6.34 -7.11
C LYS A 56 10.30 6.15 -8.30
N GLY A 57 9.09 6.70 -8.26
CA GLY A 57 8.08 6.52 -9.30
C GLY A 57 7.45 5.13 -9.33
N TYR A 58 7.50 4.37 -8.22
CA TYR A 58 6.83 3.07 -8.11
C TYR A 58 5.35 3.19 -7.79
N ILE A 59 4.96 4.28 -7.13
CA ILE A 59 3.57 4.65 -6.92
C ILE A 59 3.39 6.11 -7.36
N GLU A 60 2.16 6.50 -7.63
CA GLU A 60 1.82 7.84 -8.13
C GLU A 60 0.59 8.41 -7.43
N LEU A 61 0.61 9.73 -7.19
CA LEU A 61 -0.57 10.43 -6.71
C LEU A 61 -1.56 10.59 -7.87
N ARG A 62 -2.64 9.81 -7.82
CA ARG A 62 -3.74 9.93 -8.79
C ARG A 62 -4.71 11.02 -8.35
N GLY A 63 -4.84 12.07 -9.16
CA GLY A 63 -5.92 13.04 -9.00
C GLY A 63 -7.23 12.41 -9.47
N ASN A 64 -8.28 12.43 -8.64
CA ASN A 64 -9.63 12.19 -9.16
C ASN A 64 -9.99 13.36 -10.07
N GLN A 65 -10.20 13.08 -11.36
CA GLN A 65 -11.01 13.94 -12.21
C GLN A 65 -12.47 13.90 -11.76
#